data_AF-A0A6C1KL19-F1
#
_entry.id   AF-A0A6C1KL19-F1
#
_cell.length_a   1.000
_cell.length_b   1.000
_cell.length_c   1.000
_cell.angle_alpha   90.00
_cell.angle_beta   90.00
_cell.angle_gamma   90.00
#
_symmetry.space_group_name_H-M   'P 1'
#
loop_
_entity.id
_entity.type
_entity.pdbx_description
1 polymer ?
#
loop_
_entity_poly.entity_id
_entity_poly.type
_entity_poly.pdbx_seq_one_letter_code
_entity_poly.pdbx_strand_id
1 'polypeptide(L)' 'MTDVSSSRPWGDPASTAAYIATITTELSRLAENHGFTTLAYILEMARLEAKSLADDPLAGSERGASPRGGGT' A
#
# COMPACT_ATOMS: atom_id res chain seq x y z
N MET A 1 29.53 -15.28 4.39
CA MET A 1 28.50 -16.00 3.61
C MET A 1 27.34 -16.28 4.54
N THR A 2 26.45 -15.32 4.72
CA THR A 2 25.17 -15.49 5.42
C THR A 2 24.16 -14.61 4.69
N ASP A 3 23.60 -15.19 3.65
CA ASP A 3 22.38 -14.69 3.02
C ASP A 3 21.26 -14.88 4.04
N VAL A 4 20.99 -13.83 4.82
CA VAL A 4 19.82 -13.78 5.68
C VAL A 4 18.63 -13.41 4.81
N SER A 5 18.29 -14.29 3.86
CA SER A 5 16.96 -14.32 3.27
C SER A 5 15.97 -14.62 4.38
N SER A 6 15.63 -13.57 5.13
CA SER A 6 14.53 -13.51 6.06
C SER A 6 13.26 -13.60 5.23
N SER A 7 12.93 -14.82 4.82
CA SER A 7 11.60 -15.20 4.36
C SER A 7 10.68 -15.13 5.58
N ARG A 8 10.41 -13.90 6.06
CA ARG A 8 9.26 -13.67 6.92
C ARG A 8 8.05 -14.01 6.07
N PRO A 9 7.07 -14.77 6.60
CA PRO A 9 5.79 -14.97 5.92
C PRO A 9 5.00 -13.67 6.06
N TRP A 10 5.50 -12.58 5.50
CA TRP A 10 4.67 -11.43 5.21
C TRP A 10 3.74 -11.91 4.11
N GLY A 11 2.46 -12.00 4.45
CA GLY A 11 1.42 -12.46 3.54
C GLY A 11 1.50 -11.72 2.21
N ASP A 12 0.97 -12.36 1.17
CA ASP A 12 0.90 -11.82 -0.18
C ASP A 12 0.62 -10.30 -0.19
N PRO A 13 1.51 -9.47 -0.78
CA PRO A 13 1.36 -8.02 -0.80
C PRO A 13 0.01 -7.56 -1.37
N ALA A 14 -0.53 -8.27 -2.36
CA ALA A 14 -1.85 -7.97 -2.91
C ALA A 14 -2.97 -8.20 -1.87
N SER A 15 -2.89 -9.30 -1.13
CA SER A 15 -3.78 -9.59 0.00
C SER A 15 -3.69 -8.54 1.11
N THR A 16 -2.48 -8.05 1.41
CA THR A 16 -2.28 -6.95 2.38
C THR A 16 -2.90 -5.65 1.87
N ALA A 17 -2.70 -5.33 0.59
CA ALA A 17 -3.26 -4.13 -0.03
C ALA A 17 -4.79 -4.18 -0.09
N ALA A 18 -5.38 -5.34 -0.41
CA ALA A 18 -6.83 -5.55 -0.36
C ALA A 18 -7.41 -5.38 1.05
N TYR A 19 -6.70 -5.85 2.07
CA TYR A 19 -7.08 -5.63 3.47
C TYR A 19 -7.05 -4.14 3.83
N ILE A 20 -5.99 -3.41 3.43
CA ILE A 20 -5.89 -1.97 3.66
C ILE A 20 -7.03 -1.22 2.96
N ALA A 21 -7.37 -1.57 1.71
CA ALA A 21 -8.49 -0.98 1.00
C ALA A 21 -9.84 -1.23 1.72
N THR A 22 -10.00 -2.41 2.31
CA THR A 22 -11.21 -2.75 3.08
C THR A 22 -11.31 -1.89 4.34
N ILE A 23 -10.27 -1.86 5.17
CA ILE A 23 -10.33 -1.16 6.46
C ILE A 23 -10.43 0.37 6.29
N THR A 24 -9.77 0.93 5.28
CA THR A 24 -9.83 2.37 4.98
C THR A 24 -11.22 2.81 4.50
N THR A 25 -11.97 1.93 3.82
CA THR A 25 -13.38 2.18 3.46
C THR A 25 -14.24 2.41 4.70
N GLU A 26 -14.14 1.50 5.68
CA GLU A 26 -14.94 1.58 6.90
C GLU A 26 -14.54 2.77 7.77
N LEU A 27 -13.23 3.05 7.87
CA LEU A 27 -12.73 4.21 8.61
C LEU A 27 -13.12 5.53 7.94
N SER A 28 -13.12 5.61 6.61
CA SER A 28 -13.53 6.80 5.87
C SER A 28 -15.00 7.14 6.17
N ARG A 29 -15.89 6.14 6.08
CA ARG A 29 -17.31 6.30 6.45
C ARG A 29 -17.50 6.74 7.90
N LEU A 30 -16.73 6.17 8.82
CA LEU A 30 -16.78 6.58 10.23
C LEU A 30 -16.34 8.04 10.38
N ALA A 31 -15.26 8.45 9.72
CA ALA A 31 -14.77 9.82 9.73
C ALA A 31 -15.78 10.81 9.14
N GLU A 32 -16.44 10.46 8.03
CA GLU A 32 -17.53 11.26 7.44
C GLU A 32 -18.69 11.44 8.41
N ASN A 33 -19.15 10.35 9.04
CA ASN A 33 -20.25 10.37 10.01
C ASN A 33 -19.96 11.26 11.23
N HIS A 34 -18.69 11.45 11.59
CA HIS A 34 -18.26 12.30 12.69
C HIS A 34 -17.79 13.70 12.25
N GLY A 35 -17.90 14.05 10.97
CA GLY A 35 -17.53 15.37 10.44
C GLY A 35 -16.01 15.59 10.31
N PHE A 36 -15.21 14.52 10.34
CA PHE A 36 -13.76 14.59 10.15
C PHE A 36 -13.39 14.56 8.66
N THR A 37 -13.84 15.56 7.90
CA THR A 37 -13.73 15.60 6.43
C THR A 37 -12.32 15.39 5.89
N THR A 38 -11.31 16.03 6.49
CA THR A 38 -9.91 15.88 6.07
C THR A 38 -9.40 14.45 6.31
N LEU A 39 -9.80 13.83 7.41
CA LEU A 39 -9.40 12.45 7.73
C LEU A 39 -10.08 11.46 6.76
N ALA A 40 -11.38 11.64 6.51
CA ALA A 40 -12.11 10.85 5.51
C ALA A 40 -11.44 10.92 4.14
N TYR A 41 -11.05 12.12 3.71
CA TYR A 41 -10.32 12.30 2.47
C TYR A 41 -8.99 11.53 2.42
N ILE A 42 -8.17 11.62 3.46
CA ILE A 42 -6.88 10.90 3.51
C ILE A 42 -7.10 9.38 3.48
N LEU A 43 -8.10 8.89 4.18
CA LEU A 43 -8.45 7.46 4.20
C LEU A 43 -8.94 6.99 2.84
N GLU A 44 -9.71 7.82 2.13
CA GLU A 44 -10.15 7.51 0.77
C GLU A 44 -8.99 7.50 -0.23
N MET A 45 -8.03 8.41 -0.10
CA MET A 45 -6.81 8.39 -0.90
C MET A 45 -5.98 7.12 -0.64
N ALA A 46 -5.80 6.75 0.63
CA ALA A 46 -5.11 5.52 1.01
C ALA A 46 -5.83 4.27 0.46
N ARG A 47 -7.17 4.28 0.45
CA ARG A 47 -7.98 3.20 -0.14
C ARG A 47 -7.71 3.04 -1.63
N LEU A 48 -7.70 4.15 -2.38
CA LEU A 48 -7.46 4.14 -3.83
C LEU A 48 -6.06 3.61 -4.16
N GLU A 49 -5.04 4.02 -3.40
CA GLU A 49 -3.68 3.56 -3.60
C GLU A 49 -3.51 2.08 -3.25
N ALA A 50 -4.11 1.63 -2.14
CA ALA A 50 -4.12 0.23 -1.77
C ALA A 50 -4.85 -0.65 -2.80
N LYS A 51 -5.97 -0.17 -3.35
CA LYS A 51 -6.67 -0.87 -4.44
C LYS A 51 -5.79 -0.96 -5.69
N SER A 52 -5.13 0.13 -6.08
CA SER A 52 -4.22 0.13 -7.22
C SER A 52 -3.08 -0.89 -7.06
N LEU A 53 -2.54 -1.04 -5.85
CA LEU A 53 -1.47 -2.01 -5.55
C LEU A 53 -1.98 -3.46 -5.49
N ALA A 54 -3.24 -3.67 -5.10
CA ALA A 54 -3.86 -5.00 -5.13
C ALA A 54 -4.15 -5.46 -6.57
N ASP A 55 -4.56 -4.53 -7.43
CA ASP A 55 -4.89 -4.80 -8.84
C ASP A 55 -3.60 -4.92 -9.70
N ASP A 56 -2.53 -4.18 -9.38
CA ASP A 56 -1.23 -4.24 -10.04
C ASP A 56 -0.07 -4.21 -9.01
N PRO A 57 0.32 -5.37 -8.46
CA PRO A 57 1.40 -5.46 -7.47
C PRO A 57 2.80 -5.18 -8.05
N LEU A 58 2.97 -5.19 -9.38
CA LEU A 58 4.26 -4.92 -10.02
C LEU A 58 4.52 -3.41 -10.17
N ALA A 59 3.47 -2.60 -10.35
CA ALA A 59 3.57 -1.14 -10.40
C ALA A 59 4.16 -0.50 -9.13
N GLY A 60 4.00 -1.15 -7.97
CA GLY A 60 4.58 -0.69 -6.69
C GLY A 60 6.09 -0.92 -6.58
N SER A 61 6.66 -1.86 -7.35
CA SER A 61 8.08 -2.23 -7.27
C SER A 61 8.98 -1.25 -8.03
N GLU A 62 8.50 -0.67 -9.13
CA GLU A 62 9.29 0.20 -10.01
C GLU A 62 9.59 1.58 -9.40
N ARG A 63 8.78 2.04 -8.44
CA ARG A 63 8.93 3.37 -7.82
C ARG A 63 10.04 3.46 -6.78
N GLY A 64 10.59 2.31 -6.34
CA GLY A 64 11.68 2.22 -5.36
C GLY A 64 13.07 1.92 -5.96
N ALA A 65 13.12 1.49 -7.23
CA ALA A 65 14.38 1.16 -7.91
C ALA A 65 14.98 2.40 -8.57
N SER A 66 15.60 3.27 -7.77
CA SER A 66 16.58 4.23 -8.31
C SER A 66 17.62 3.47 -9.14
N PRO A 67 17.93 3.87 -10.38
CA PRO A 67 18.95 3.22 -11.17
C PRO A 67 20.32 3.57 -10.60
N ARG A 68 20.88 2.71 -9.73
CA ARG A 68 22.30 2.80 -9.37
C ARG A 68 23.14 2.29 -10.53
N GLY A 69 23.77 3.24 -11.23
CA GLY A 69 25.15 3.16 -11.69
C GLY A 69 25.46 2.25 -12.89
N GLY A 70 25.64 2.86 -14.05
CA GLY A 70 26.63 2.48 -15.05
C GLY A 70 27.11 3.80 -15.67
N GLY A 71 28.38 4.19 -15.66
CA GLY A 71 29.59 3.39 -15.77
C GLY A 71 30.31 3.89 -17.01
N THR A 72 31.11 4.94 -16.86
CA THR A 72 32.30 5.28 -17.66
C THR A 72 33.22 6.13 -16.81
#